data_AF-A0A3M6TXE4-F1
#
_entry.id   AF-A0A3M6TXE4-F1
#
_cell.length_a   1.000
_cell.length_b   1.000
_cell.length_c   1.000
_cell.angle_alpha   90.00
_cell.angle_beta   90.00
_cell.angle_gamma   90.00
#
_symmetry.space_group_name_H-M   'P 1'
#
loop_
_entity.id
_entity.type
_entity.pdbx_description
1 polymer ?
#
loop_
_entity_poly.entity_id
_entity_poly.type
_entity_poly.pdbx_seq_one_letter_code
_entity_poly.pdbx_strand_id
1 'polypeptide(L)'
;MKRSYGKAIQNNVNRDINSVEERDAAVQVMQTEIMAGLYHSLKLPNKERHKYCPNNSWCRYKKKIPCPDKPHHLDPVFEEYLHPICERLSDPALLPGCLSGFTQNANESINSLVWIRCPKHKWHGRKRILLATASASLQFSAGATAKHEVMARAGLVVGATMGKRAPEETLSELKRLKKGSRINIRNTKLLEDKQNKEMRSSRDKKKEQHTVLVLSMN
;
A
#
# COMPACT_ATOMS: atom_id res chain seq x y z
N MET A 1 10.84 4.68 -12.42
CA MET A 1 9.91 5.16 -11.38
C MET A 1 8.85 4.15 -10.92
N LYS A 2 7.81 3.77 -11.70
CA LYS A 2 6.69 2.91 -11.22
C LYS A 2 7.12 1.62 -10.50
N ARG A 3 8.13 0.93 -11.06
CA ARG A 3 8.68 -0.31 -10.46
C ARG A 3 9.43 -0.06 -9.14
N SER A 4 10.04 1.11 -8.96
CA SER A 4 10.77 1.47 -7.74
C SER A 4 9.81 1.88 -6.63
N TYR A 5 8.81 2.72 -6.95
CA TYR A 5 7.76 3.12 -6.00
C TYR A 5 6.96 1.93 -5.49
N GLY A 6 6.47 1.07 -6.39
CA GLY A 6 5.72 -0.12 -6.00
C GLY A 6 6.53 -1.07 -5.10
N LYS A 7 7.84 -1.18 -5.33
CA LYS A 7 8.74 -1.96 -4.47
C LYS A 7 8.97 -1.31 -3.11
N ALA A 8 9.12 0.01 -3.06
CA ALA A 8 9.23 0.75 -1.80
C ALA A 8 8.00 0.51 -0.91
N ILE A 9 6.80 0.52 -1.49
CA ILE A 9 5.59 0.18 -0.74
C ILE A 9 5.57 -1.30 -0.32
N GLN A 10 5.80 -2.22 -1.26
CA GLN A 10 5.71 -3.66 -1.01
C GLN A 10 6.74 -4.18 0.01
N ASN A 11 7.97 -3.68 -0.04
CA ASN A 11 9.06 -4.14 0.83
C ASN A 11 8.90 -3.65 2.28
N ASN A 12 8.20 -2.53 2.48
CA ASN A 12 7.94 -1.96 3.81
C ASN A 12 6.56 -2.34 4.36
N VAL A 13 5.86 -3.30 3.74
CA VAL A 13 4.65 -3.88 4.32
C VAL A 13 5.05 -4.62 5.60
N ASN A 14 4.61 -4.12 6.74
CA ASN A 14 4.79 -4.76 8.03
C ASN A 14 3.43 -4.83 8.75
N ARG A 15 2.95 -6.05 8.93
CA ARG A 15 1.62 -6.36 9.49
C ARG A 15 1.64 -6.54 11.01
N ASP A 16 2.84 -6.60 11.59
CA ASP A 16 3.08 -6.95 12.99
C ASP A 16 3.54 -5.73 13.80
N ILE A 17 3.32 -4.52 13.28
CA ILE A 17 3.55 -3.27 14.00
C ILE A 17 2.62 -3.21 15.21
N ASN A 18 3.21 -3.09 16.40
CA ASN A 18 2.47 -3.07 17.66
C ASN A 18 2.61 -1.75 18.43
N SER A 19 3.56 -0.89 18.04
CA SER A 19 3.78 0.41 18.66
C SER A 19 3.69 1.58 17.67
N VAL A 20 3.55 2.78 18.22
CA VAL A 20 3.53 4.03 17.44
C VAL A 20 4.92 4.32 16.89
N GLU A 21 5.96 4.03 17.67
CA GLU A 21 7.36 4.28 17.34
C GLU A 21 7.82 3.39 16.18
N GLU A 22 7.47 2.10 16.21
CA GLU A 22 7.73 1.16 15.11
C GLU A 22 7.04 1.61 13.83
N ARG A 23 5.80 2.11 13.96
CA ARG A 23 5.03 2.62 12.82
C ARG A 23 5.69 3.85 12.21
N ASP A 24 6.01 4.83 13.04
CA ASP A 24 6.58 6.10 12.58
C ASP A 24 7.98 5.86 11.96
N ALA A 25 8.76 4.93 12.51
CA ALA A 25 10.02 4.47 11.90
C ALA A 25 9.79 3.79 10.53
N ALA A 26 8.80 2.90 10.42
CA ALA A 26 8.49 2.24 9.15
C ALA A 26 8.02 3.24 8.07
N VAL A 27 7.26 4.27 8.46
CA VAL A 27 6.88 5.37 7.56
C VAL A 27 8.13 6.11 7.07
N GLN A 28 9.06 6.47 7.95
CA GLN A 28 10.31 7.15 7.55
C GLN A 28 11.15 6.33 6.57
N VAL A 29 11.23 5.02 6.78
CA VAL A 29 11.90 4.11 5.83
C VAL A 29 11.22 4.16 4.47
N MET A 30 9.88 4.09 4.45
CA MET A 30 9.10 4.14 3.20
C MET A 30 9.28 5.48 2.46
N GLN A 31 9.30 6.61 3.17
CA GLN A 31 9.61 7.94 2.60
C GLN A 31 10.98 7.96 1.93
N THR A 32 11.99 7.44 2.64
CA THR A 32 13.37 7.38 2.15
C THR A 32 13.47 6.49 0.91
N GLU A 33 12.79 5.35 0.88
CA GLU A 33 12.77 4.45 -0.28
C GLU A 33 12.02 5.04 -1.49
N ILE A 34 10.95 5.81 -1.28
CA ILE A 34 10.26 6.54 -2.35
C ILE A 34 11.21 7.54 -3.00
N MET A 35 11.91 8.34 -2.18
CA MET A 35 12.92 9.28 -2.66
C MET A 35 14.09 8.56 -3.35
N ALA A 36 14.56 7.44 -2.80
CA ALA A 36 15.56 6.61 -3.47
C ALA A 36 15.09 6.16 -4.86
N GLY A 37 13.79 5.84 -5.03
CA GLY A 37 13.21 5.48 -6.31
C GLY A 37 13.22 6.61 -7.35
N LEU A 38 13.02 7.85 -6.92
CA LEU A 38 13.15 9.05 -7.76
C LEU A 38 14.61 9.23 -8.20
N TYR A 39 15.52 9.38 -7.25
CA TYR A 39 16.93 9.67 -7.54
C TYR A 39 17.60 8.55 -8.33
N HIS A 40 17.29 7.28 -8.04
CA HIS A 40 17.80 6.15 -8.80
C HIS A 40 17.24 6.10 -10.25
N SER A 41 16.19 6.87 -10.57
CA SER A 41 15.67 7.00 -11.93
C SER A 41 16.33 8.14 -12.73
N LEU A 42 17.16 8.99 -12.11
CA LEU A 42 17.81 10.15 -12.75
C LEU A 42 19.25 9.83 -13.20
N LYS A 43 19.72 10.51 -14.25
CA LYS A 43 21.11 10.51 -14.73
C LYS A 43 21.98 11.45 -13.90
N LEU A 44 22.12 11.13 -12.62
CA LEU A 44 22.94 11.87 -11.67
C LEU A 44 24.27 11.15 -11.40
N PRO A 45 25.31 11.86 -10.93
CA PRO A 45 26.53 11.24 -10.42
C PRO A 45 26.22 10.17 -9.38
N ASN A 46 27.01 9.10 -9.35
CA ASN A 46 26.77 7.93 -8.50
C ASN A 46 26.47 8.29 -7.03
N LYS A 47 27.24 9.21 -6.44
CA LYS A 47 27.08 9.60 -5.04
C LYS A 47 25.70 10.22 -4.76
N GLU A 48 25.23 11.09 -5.66
CA GLU A 48 23.95 11.79 -5.55
C GLU A 48 22.78 10.88 -5.88
N ARG A 49 22.90 10.12 -6.97
CA ARG A 49 21.89 9.17 -7.44
C ARG A 49 21.50 8.13 -6.38
N HIS A 50 22.46 7.76 -5.53
CA HIS A 50 22.30 6.72 -4.52
C HIS A 50 22.24 7.26 -3.08
N LYS A 51 22.02 8.58 -2.90
CA LYS A 51 22.05 9.25 -1.59
C LYS A 51 21.01 8.70 -0.61
N TYR A 52 19.79 8.44 -1.08
CA TYR A 52 18.69 7.88 -0.27
C TYR A 52 18.63 6.35 -0.28
N CYS A 53 19.54 5.66 -0.98
CA CYS A 53 19.48 4.19 -1.03
C CYS A 53 19.85 3.57 0.33
N PRO A 54 19.04 2.65 0.88
CA PRO A 54 19.39 1.98 2.13
C PRO A 54 20.64 1.09 1.98
N ASN A 55 21.39 0.91 3.07
CA ASN A 55 22.68 0.19 3.04
C ASN A 55 22.54 -1.31 2.72
N ASN A 56 21.44 -1.97 3.12
CA ASN A 56 21.19 -3.39 2.85
C ASN A 56 20.14 -3.62 1.73
N SER A 57 20.03 -2.68 0.80
CA SER A 57 18.90 -2.64 -0.16
C SER A 57 19.16 -3.36 -1.48
N TRP A 58 18.19 -3.26 -2.38
CA TRP A 58 18.26 -3.65 -3.79
C TRP A 58 19.26 -2.81 -4.62
N CYS A 59 19.84 -1.75 -4.05
CA CYS A 59 20.80 -0.88 -4.72
C CYS A 59 22.15 -1.58 -4.94
N ARG A 60 22.55 -1.71 -6.21
CA ARG A 60 23.85 -2.31 -6.59
C ARG A 60 25.03 -1.48 -6.11
N TYR A 61 24.91 -0.15 -6.15
CA TYR A 61 25.97 0.76 -5.71
C TYR A 61 26.30 0.60 -4.23
N LYS A 62 25.28 0.52 -3.35
CA LYS A 62 25.48 0.28 -1.91
C LYS A 62 26.07 -1.11 -1.63
N LYS A 63 25.82 -2.08 -2.51
CA LYS A 63 26.47 -3.41 -2.49
C LYS A 63 27.88 -3.44 -3.09
N LYS A 64 28.46 -2.28 -3.44
CA LYS A 64 29.76 -2.16 -4.12
C LYS A 64 29.83 -2.90 -5.46
N ILE A 65 28.68 -3.09 -6.11
CA ILE A 65 28.56 -3.69 -7.45
C ILE A 65 28.49 -2.55 -8.48
N PRO A 66 29.18 -2.68 -9.64
CA PRO A 66 29.07 -1.70 -10.72
C PRO A 66 27.61 -1.40 -11.09
N CYS A 67 27.27 -0.11 -11.09
CA CYS A 67 25.92 0.38 -11.41
C CYS A 67 26.00 1.45 -12.50
N PRO A 68 26.18 1.08 -13.78
CA PRO A 68 26.19 2.06 -14.85
C PRO A 68 24.82 2.72 -15.01
N ASP A 69 24.81 3.89 -15.66
CA ASP A 69 23.57 4.50 -16.13
C ASP A 69 22.84 3.58 -17.11
N LYS A 70 21.51 3.63 -17.04
CA LYS A 70 20.66 2.88 -17.97
C LYS A 70 20.11 3.82 -19.02
N PRO A 71 19.81 3.33 -20.23
CA PRO A 71 19.24 4.15 -21.31
C PRO A 71 17.95 4.86 -20.91
N HIS A 72 17.19 4.27 -19.98
CA HIS A 72 15.89 4.74 -19.51
C HIS A 72 15.98 5.64 -18.26
N HIS A 73 17.17 6.05 -17.82
CA HIS A 73 17.29 7.07 -16.78
C HIS A 73 16.87 8.43 -17.35
N LEU A 74 16.17 9.21 -16.53
CA LEU A 74 15.67 10.54 -16.85
C LEU A 74 16.79 11.57 -16.68
N ASP A 75 16.72 12.63 -17.45
CA ASP A 75 17.65 13.77 -17.34
C ASP A 75 17.43 14.53 -16.01
N PRO A 76 18.47 15.08 -15.35
CA PRO A 76 18.31 15.80 -14.09
C PRO A 76 17.28 16.93 -14.11
N VAL A 77 16.99 17.53 -15.27
CA VAL A 77 15.92 18.54 -15.39
C VAL A 77 14.54 18.03 -14.94
N PHE A 78 14.30 16.71 -14.98
CA PHE A 78 13.04 16.12 -14.50
C PHE A 78 12.94 16.05 -12.97
N GLU A 79 14.03 16.24 -12.23
CA GLU A 79 14.01 16.24 -10.77
C GLU A 79 13.04 17.31 -10.24
N GLU A 80 13.10 18.52 -10.78
CA GLU A 80 12.28 19.66 -10.36
C GLU A 80 10.78 19.37 -10.47
N TYR A 81 10.36 18.65 -11.51
CA TYR A 81 8.96 18.30 -11.75
C TYR A 81 8.50 17.07 -10.94
N LEU A 82 9.40 16.13 -10.72
CA LEU A 82 9.06 14.85 -10.09
C LEU A 82 9.23 14.86 -8.57
N HIS A 83 10.12 15.70 -8.04
CA HIS A 83 10.34 15.83 -6.60
C HIS A 83 9.06 16.20 -5.83
N PRO A 84 8.29 17.24 -6.21
CA PRO A 84 7.05 17.60 -5.51
C PRO A 84 6.00 16.49 -5.55
N ILE A 85 5.98 15.70 -6.63
CA ILE A 85 5.07 14.55 -6.76
C ILE A 85 5.49 13.44 -5.79
N CYS A 86 6.78 13.11 -5.74
CA CYS A 86 7.30 12.10 -4.82
C CYS A 86 7.17 12.55 -3.36
N GLU A 87 7.35 13.83 -3.06
CA GLU A 87 7.14 14.42 -1.74
C GLU A 87 5.68 14.28 -1.30
N ARG A 88 4.73 14.66 -2.15
CA ARG A 88 3.30 14.45 -1.88
C ARG A 88 2.94 12.98 -1.70
N LEU A 89 3.54 12.08 -2.49
CA LEU A 89 3.34 10.63 -2.32
C LEU A 89 4.02 10.08 -1.06
N SER A 90 4.93 10.83 -0.46
CA SER A 90 5.65 10.49 0.77
C SER A 90 5.00 11.12 2.01
N ASP A 91 3.79 11.66 1.88
CA ASP A 91 3.06 12.29 2.98
C ASP A 91 2.87 11.29 4.15
N PRO A 92 3.33 11.62 5.37
CA PRO A 92 3.16 10.76 6.54
C PRO A 92 1.70 10.52 6.93
N ALA A 93 0.75 11.29 6.41
CA ALA A 93 -0.69 10.99 6.55
C ALA A 93 -1.15 9.86 5.61
N LEU A 94 -0.49 9.64 4.48
CA LEU A 94 -0.86 8.64 3.47
C LEU A 94 -0.17 7.28 3.72
N LEU A 95 1.13 7.30 3.98
CA LEU A 95 1.95 6.09 4.07
C LEU A 95 1.56 5.08 5.16
N PRO A 96 1.01 5.47 6.33
CA PRO A 96 0.56 4.51 7.34
C PRO A 96 -0.48 3.51 6.80
N GLY A 97 -1.34 3.94 5.87
CA GLY A 97 -2.31 3.06 5.21
C GLY A 97 -1.64 1.98 4.35
N CYS A 98 -0.47 2.27 3.80
CA CYS A 98 0.30 1.37 2.96
C CYS A 98 1.04 0.27 3.74
N LEU A 99 1.37 0.49 5.03
CA LEU A 99 2.12 -0.46 5.87
C LEU A 99 1.43 -1.82 6.02
N SER A 100 0.09 -1.81 6.03
CA SER A 100 -0.71 -3.03 6.21
C SER A 100 -0.69 -3.93 4.95
N GLY A 101 -0.41 -3.35 3.79
CA GLY A 101 -0.45 -4.04 2.49
C GLY A 101 -1.84 -4.53 2.09
N PHE A 102 -2.90 -4.03 2.74
CA PHE A 102 -4.30 -4.32 2.41
C PHE A 102 -4.92 -3.26 1.49
N THR A 103 -4.11 -2.46 0.81
CA THR A 103 -4.55 -1.47 -0.19
C THR A 103 -5.12 -2.16 -1.43
N GLN A 104 -6.27 -2.82 -1.28
CA GLN A 104 -7.11 -3.20 -2.39
C GLN A 104 -7.88 -1.95 -2.77
N ASN A 105 -7.30 -1.14 -3.67
CA ASN A 105 -8.13 -0.28 -4.51
C ASN A 105 -9.25 -1.16 -5.07
N ALA A 106 -10.49 -0.93 -4.65
CA ALA A 106 -11.63 -1.77 -5.04
C ALA A 106 -11.73 -1.90 -6.56
N ASN A 107 -11.37 -0.82 -7.28
CA ASN A 107 -11.30 -0.79 -8.73
C ASN A 107 -10.20 -1.72 -9.26
N GLU A 108 -9.04 -1.80 -8.62
CA GLU A 108 -7.99 -2.77 -9.02
C GLU A 108 -8.39 -4.21 -8.72
N SER A 109 -9.07 -4.45 -7.59
CA SER A 109 -9.54 -5.79 -7.22
C SER A 109 -10.56 -6.31 -8.23
N ILE A 110 -11.61 -5.54 -8.53
CA ILE A 110 -12.62 -5.94 -9.54
C ILE A 110 -12.00 -6.05 -10.93
N ASN A 111 -11.14 -5.11 -11.33
CA ASN A 111 -10.45 -5.16 -12.60
C ASN A 111 -9.57 -6.41 -12.73
N SER A 112 -8.89 -6.83 -11.67
CA SER A 112 -8.09 -8.06 -11.68
C SER A 112 -8.97 -9.29 -11.98
N LEU A 113 -10.16 -9.37 -11.39
CA LEU A 113 -11.13 -10.45 -11.65
C LEU A 113 -11.63 -10.44 -13.10
N VAL A 114 -11.87 -9.25 -13.66
CA VAL A 114 -12.24 -9.11 -15.08
C VAL A 114 -11.10 -9.60 -15.98
N TRP A 115 -9.86 -9.16 -15.72
CA TRP A 115 -8.72 -9.50 -16.58
C TRP A 115 -8.26 -10.96 -16.49
N ILE A 116 -8.52 -11.64 -15.37
CA ILE A 116 -8.35 -13.10 -15.26
C ILE A 116 -9.29 -13.83 -16.23
N ARG A 117 -10.52 -13.34 -16.40
CA ARG A 117 -11.54 -13.94 -17.29
C ARG A 117 -11.39 -13.51 -18.75
N CYS A 118 -10.99 -12.27 -18.97
CA CYS A 118 -10.79 -11.64 -20.28
C CYS A 118 -9.41 -10.97 -20.32
N PRO A 119 -8.34 -11.71 -20.62
CA PRO A 119 -6.99 -11.15 -20.64
C PRO A 119 -6.85 -10.01 -21.66
N LYS A 120 -6.25 -8.89 -21.22
CA LYS A 120 -6.12 -7.66 -22.04
C LYS A 120 -5.36 -7.85 -23.36
N HIS A 121 -4.48 -8.85 -23.43
CA HIS A 121 -3.67 -9.13 -24.62
C HIS A 121 -4.41 -9.97 -25.67
N LYS A 122 -5.67 -10.34 -25.41
CA LYS A 122 -6.51 -11.12 -26.34
C LYS A 122 -7.71 -10.31 -26.78
N TRP A 123 -8.08 -10.49 -28.04
CA TRP A 123 -9.31 -9.93 -28.60
C TRP A 123 -10.53 -10.72 -28.11
N HIS A 124 -11.53 -10.00 -27.63
CA HIS A 124 -12.77 -10.57 -27.13
C HIS A 124 -13.96 -9.75 -27.65
N GLY A 125 -15.02 -10.43 -28.11
CA GLY A 125 -16.24 -9.75 -28.52
C GLY A 125 -16.99 -9.14 -27.33
N ARG A 126 -17.82 -8.13 -27.60
CA ARG A 126 -18.61 -7.38 -26.60
C ARG A 126 -19.35 -8.29 -25.60
N LYS A 127 -20.01 -9.35 -26.10
CA LYS A 127 -20.77 -10.29 -25.26
C LYS A 127 -19.89 -10.98 -24.20
N ARG A 128 -18.67 -11.37 -24.57
CA ARG A 128 -17.74 -12.05 -23.66
C ARG A 128 -17.21 -11.11 -22.59
N ILE A 129 -16.91 -9.87 -22.95
CA ILE A 129 -16.48 -8.83 -22.01
C ILE A 129 -17.61 -8.56 -21.00
N LEU A 130 -18.85 -8.40 -21.46
CA LEU A 130 -20.00 -8.17 -20.59
C LEU A 130 -20.19 -9.30 -19.57
N LEU A 131 -20.13 -10.56 -20.03
CA LEU A 131 -20.25 -11.72 -19.15
C LEU A 131 -19.11 -11.81 -18.13
N ALA A 132 -17.88 -11.50 -18.56
CA ALA A 132 -16.72 -11.47 -17.67
C ALA A 132 -16.87 -10.40 -16.58
N THR A 133 -17.33 -9.20 -16.96
CA THR A 133 -17.59 -8.10 -16.02
C THR A 133 -18.71 -8.43 -15.04
N ALA A 134 -19.83 -8.97 -15.52
CA ALA A 134 -20.93 -9.41 -14.65
C ALA A 134 -20.47 -10.51 -13.67
N SER A 135 -19.76 -11.52 -14.18
CA SER A 135 -19.19 -12.61 -13.37
C SER A 135 -18.14 -12.15 -12.36
N ALA A 136 -17.35 -11.13 -12.70
CA ALA A 136 -16.38 -10.52 -11.80
C ALA A 136 -17.08 -9.72 -10.70
N SER A 137 -18.08 -8.91 -11.06
CA SER A 137 -18.88 -8.11 -10.13
C SER A 137 -19.63 -8.97 -9.12
N LEU A 138 -20.21 -10.08 -9.60
CA LEU A 138 -20.87 -11.07 -8.74
C LEU A 138 -19.88 -11.68 -7.74
N GLN A 139 -18.70 -12.11 -8.20
CA GLN A 139 -17.69 -12.70 -7.32
C GLN A 139 -17.13 -11.68 -6.32
N PHE A 140 -16.95 -10.43 -6.74
CA PHE A 140 -16.47 -9.37 -5.87
C PHE A 140 -17.45 -9.07 -4.73
N SER A 141 -18.75 -9.07 -5.04
CA SER A 141 -19.80 -8.68 -4.08
C SER A 141 -20.23 -9.82 -3.17
N ALA A 142 -20.35 -11.03 -3.71
CA ALA A 142 -20.97 -12.18 -3.02
C ALA A 142 -20.04 -13.40 -2.90
N GLY A 143 -18.76 -13.27 -3.28
CA GLY A 143 -17.78 -14.34 -3.21
C GLY A 143 -17.84 -15.32 -4.39
N ALA A 144 -16.90 -16.26 -4.42
CA ALA A 144 -16.74 -17.18 -5.55
C ALA A 144 -17.92 -18.16 -5.70
N THR A 145 -18.60 -18.49 -4.60
CA THR A 145 -19.76 -19.39 -4.56
C THR A 145 -21.00 -18.81 -5.23
N ALA A 146 -21.12 -17.48 -5.34
CA ALA A 146 -22.29 -16.83 -5.92
C ALA A 146 -22.58 -17.25 -7.38
N LYS A 147 -21.55 -17.70 -8.11
CA LYS A 147 -21.74 -18.23 -9.47
C LYS A 147 -22.52 -19.53 -9.50
N HIS A 148 -22.55 -20.30 -8.42
CA HIS A 148 -23.27 -21.58 -8.36
C HIS A 148 -24.77 -21.37 -8.53
N GLU A 149 -25.31 -20.30 -7.94
CA GLU A 149 -26.73 -19.95 -8.06
C GLU A 149 -27.08 -19.58 -9.51
N VAL A 150 -26.22 -18.79 -10.17
CA VAL A 150 -26.39 -18.45 -11.58
C VAL A 150 -26.34 -19.70 -12.48
N MET A 151 -25.42 -20.62 -12.21
CA MET A 151 -25.32 -21.89 -12.93
C MET A 151 -26.59 -22.73 -12.73
N ALA A 152 -27.07 -22.87 -11.50
CA ALA A 152 -28.27 -23.62 -11.20
C ALA A 152 -29.51 -23.05 -11.93
N ARG A 153 -29.68 -21.72 -11.92
CA ARG A 153 -30.75 -21.03 -12.67
C ARG A 153 -30.63 -21.20 -14.19
N ALA A 154 -29.42 -21.39 -14.70
CA ALA A 154 -29.15 -21.68 -16.10
C ALA A 154 -29.27 -23.18 -16.45
N GLY A 155 -29.67 -24.04 -15.51
CA GLY A 155 -29.77 -25.49 -15.71
C GLY A 155 -28.41 -26.22 -15.76
N LEU A 156 -27.34 -25.58 -15.27
CA LEU A 156 -26.00 -26.14 -15.27
C LEU A 156 -25.66 -26.74 -13.90
N VAL A 157 -25.16 -27.98 -13.91
CA VAL A 157 -24.68 -28.66 -12.70
C VAL A 157 -23.27 -28.18 -12.37
N VAL A 158 -23.06 -27.78 -11.12
CA VAL A 158 -21.74 -27.39 -10.61
C VAL A 158 -20.87 -28.64 -10.48
N GLY A 159 -19.75 -28.69 -11.20
CA GLY A 159 -18.81 -29.80 -11.11
C GLY A 159 -18.14 -29.91 -9.73
N ALA A 160 -17.79 -31.13 -9.32
CA ALA A 160 -17.23 -31.43 -7.99
C ALA A 160 -16.02 -30.57 -7.61
N THR A 161 -15.13 -30.28 -8.56
CA THR A 161 -13.95 -29.41 -8.34
C THR A 161 -14.36 -27.98 -7.99
N MET A 162 -15.34 -27.42 -8.70
CA MET A 162 -15.86 -26.08 -8.41
C MET A 162 -16.60 -26.04 -7.08
N GLY A 163 -17.38 -27.08 -6.79
CA GLY A 163 -18.08 -27.25 -5.52
C GLY A 163 -17.16 -27.23 -4.31
N LYS A 164 -15.91 -27.70 -4.43
CA LYS A 164 -14.89 -27.64 -3.36
C LYS A 164 -14.09 -26.33 -3.36
N ARG A 165 -13.69 -25.86 -4.54
CA ARG A 165 -12.75 -24.73 -4.68
C ARG A 165 -13.39 -23.37 -4.39
N ALA A 166 -14.63 -23.15 -4.84
CA ALA A 166 -15.30 -21.84 -4.64
C ALA A 166 -15.54 -21.50 -3.15
N PRO A 167 -15.97 -22.45 -2.28
CA PRO A 167 -16.01 -22.21 -0.84
C PRO A 167 -14.64 -21.90 -0.24
N GLU A 168 -13.59 -22.63 -0.62
CA GLU A 168 -12.23 -22.41 -0.12
C GLU A 168 -11.71 -21.02 -0.50
N GLU A 169 -11.89 -20.61 -1.76
CA GLU A 169 -11.54 -19.27 -2.24
C GLU A 169 -12.29 -18.19 -1.46
N THR A 170 -13.60 -18.38 -1.24
CA THR A 170 -14.44 -17.45 -0.47
C THR A 170 -13.97 -17.34 0.99
N LEU A 171 -13.66 -18.46 1.64
CA LEU A 171 -13.14 -18.47 3.01
C LEU A 171 -11.76 -17.80 3.12
N SER A 172 -10.89 -18.03 2.14
CA SER A 172 -9.57 -17.39 2.07
C SER A 172 -9.69 -15.87 1.94
N GLU A 173 -10.58 -15.39 1.07
CA GLU A 173 -10.91 -13.97 0.90
C GLU A 173 -11.43 -13.37 2.23
N LEU A 174 -12.39 -14.02 2.88
CA LEU A 174 -12.94 -13.58 4.16
C LEU A 174 -11.89 -13.52 5.27
N LYS A 175 -10.97 -14.50 5.33
CA LYS A 175 -9.84 -14.49 6.28
C LYS A 175 -8.93 -13.28 6.05
N ARG A 176 -8.63 -12.96 4.79
CA ARG A 176 -7.82 -11.79 4.42
C ARG A 176 -8.51 -10.48 4.80
N LEU A 177 -9.80 -10.35 4.48
CA LEU A 177 -10.61 -9.18 4.85
C LEU A 177 -10.64 -8.96 6.37
N LYS A 178 -10.96 -10.02 7.13
CA LYS A 178 -10.96 -9.96 8.61
C LYS A 178 -9.60 -9.56 9.17
N LYS A 179 -8.50 -10.07 8.60
CA LYS A 179 -7.14 -9.69 9.02
C LYS A 179 -6.86 -8.21 8.74
N GLY A 180 -7.22 -7.72 7.56
CA GLY A 180 -7.10 -6.31 7.19
C GLY A 180 -7.89 -5.39 8.12
N SER A 181 -9.16 -5.70 8.39
CA SER A 181 -10.00 -4.93 9.32
C SER A 181 -9.40 -4.87 10.73
N ARG A 182 -8.89 -6.00 11.25
CA ARG A 182 -8.23 -6.03 12.58
C ARG A 182 -7.02 -5.12 12.65
N ILE A 183 -6.18 -5.13 11.62
CA ILE A 183 -4.98 -4.26 11.56
C ILE A 183 -5.38 -2.79 11.46
N ASN A 184 -6.38 -2.46 10.64
CA ASN A 184 -6.89 -1.08 10.56
C ASN A 184 -7.43 -0.59 11.91
N ILE A 185 -8.26 -1.39 12.59
CA ILE A 185 -8.80 -1.04 13.92
C ILE A 185 -7.67 -0.87 14.95
N ARG A 186 -6.63 -1.71 14.89
CA ARG A 186 -5.47 -1.56 15.79
C ARG A 186 -4.74 -0.24 15.50
N ASN A 187 -4.50 0.06 14.24
CA ASN A 187 -3.79 1.27 13.82
C ASN A 187 -4.55 2.55 14.20
N THR A 188 -5.89 2.55 14.11
CA THR A 188 -6.70 3.70 14.54
C THR A 188 -6.60 3.91 16.04
N LYS A 189 -6.67 2.84 16.84
CA LYS A 189 -6.52 2.93 18.30
C LYS A 189 -5.14 3.47 18.71
N LEU A 190 -4.07 3.00 18.07
CA LEU A 190 -2.71 3.51 18.33
C LEU A 190 -2.59 5.01 18.03
N LEU A 191 -3.28 5.53 17.02
CA LEU A 191 -3.32 6.96 16.72
C LEU A 191 -4.08 7.75 17.79
N GLU A 192 -5.25 7.27 18.18
CA GLU A 192 -6.08 7.90 19.23
C GLU A 192 -5.31 7.97 20.55
N ASP A 193 -4.61 6.90 20.93
CA ASP A 193 -3.77 6.86 22.13
C ASP A 193 -2.61 7.87 22.07
N LYS A 194 -1.96 8.02 20.91
CA LYS A 194 -0.91 9.03 20.69
C LYS A 194 -1.46 10.44 20.89
N GLN A 195 -2.56 10.77 20.22
CA GLN A 195 -3.20 12.07 20.30
C GLN A 195 -3.64 12.39 21.74
N ASN A 196 -4.22 11.42 22.44
CA ASN A 196 -4.62 11.57 23.83
C ASN A 196 -3.43 11.84 24.76
N LYS A 197 -2.28 11.18 24.55
CA LYS A 197 -1.05 11.42 25.32
C LYS A 197 -0.48 12.82 25.05
N GLU A 198 -0.43 13.25 23.80
CA GLU A 198 0.04 14.59 23.41
C GLU A 198 -0.84 15.69 24.01
N MET A 199 -2.17 15.51 23.98
CA MET A 199 -3.13 16.42 24.59
C MET A 199 -2.98 16.51 26.11
N ARG A 200 -2.73 15.37 26.79
CA ARG A 200 -2.44 15.36 28.24
C ARG A 200 -1.16 16.13 28.55
N SER A 201 -0.06 15.84 27.85
CA SER A 201 1.22 16.54 28.03
C SER A 201 1.09 18.05 27.77
N SER A 202 0.33 18.47 26.77
CA SER A 202 0.07 19.88 26.50
C SER A 202 -0.71 20.57 27.63
N ARG A 203 -1.70 19.88 28.22
CA ARG A 203 -2.44 20.37 29.39
C ARG A 203 -1.55 20.49 30.61
N ASP A 204 -0.68 19.53 30.86
CA ASP A 204 0.24 19.55 31.99
C ASP A 204 1.26 20.69 31.87
N LYS A 205 1.83 20.90 30.69
CA LYS A 205 2.71 22.06 30.40
C LYS A 205 2.02 23.40 30.63
N LYS A 206 0.74 23.52 30.23
CA LYS A 206 -0.05 24.75 30.49
C LYS A 206 -0.30 24.97 31.98
N LYS A 207 -0.55 23.91 32.74
CA LYS A 207 -0.69 24.00 34.21
C LYS A 207 0.61 24.43 34.87
N GLU A 208 1.75 23.84 34.48
CA GLU A 208 3.06 24.25 35.00
C GLU A 208 3.36 25.72 34.71
N GLN A 209 3.13 26.18 33.47
CA GLN A 209 3.31 27.58 33.10
C GLN A 209 2.41 28.53 33.92
N HIS A 210 1.14 28.15 34.14
CA HIS A 210 0.23 28.93 34.96
C HIS A 210 0.68 28.97 36.43
N THR A 211 1.12 27.85 37.00
CA THR A 211 1.64 27.80 38.38
C THR A 211 2.89 28.67 38.55
N VAL A 212 3.81 28.63 37.58
CA VAL A 212 5.02 29.48 37.59
C VAL A 212 4.66 30.96 37.52
N LEU A 213 3.71 31.34 36.67
CA LEU A 213 3.22 32.73 36.58
C LEU A 213 2.60 33.22 37.89
N VAL A 214 1.75 32.41 38.53
CA VAL A 214 1.11 32.76 39.81
C VAL A 214 2.12 32.92 40.93
N LEU A 215 3.15 32.04 40.99
CA LEU A 215 4.22 32.14 41.99
C LEU A 215 5.15 33.35 41.76
N SER A 216 5.24 33.87 40.53
CA SER A 216 6.06 35.06 40.23
C SER A 216 5.35 36.40 40.52
N MET A 217 4.06 36.36 40.85
CA MET A 217 3.23 37.55 41.13
C MET A 217 3.00 37.79 42.63
N ASN A 218 3.44 36.87 43.50
CA ASN A 218 3.45 37.01 44.96
C ASN A 218 4.88 37.24 45.46
#